data_AF-A0AB39PHV9-F1
#
_entry.id   AF-A0AB39PHV9-F1
#
_cell.length_a   1.000
_cell.length_b   1.000
_cell.length_c   1.000
_cell.angle_alpha   90.00
_cell.angle_beta   90.00
_cell.angle_gamma   90.00
#
_symmetry.space_group_name_H-M   'P 1'
#
loop_
_entity.id
_entity.type
_entity.pdbx_description
1 polymer ?
#
loop_
_entity_poly.entity_id
_entity_poly.type
_entity_poly.pdbx_seq_one_letter_code
_entity_poly.pdbx_strand_id
1 'polypeptide(L)'
;MTSLHLTYLAAEQKSAEVTNWSGRIGWLVGLALFIALVYWLMREGWKWRGTLQGDLPELPTAPEEPGEAKLTMSGRYHGSTTAGQWLDRIVAHGLGTRSRAELTLTDAGLEVVRPGATDFFIPAKALREALLGKGIAGKVLSEGGLLVVTWEHGDKLIDSGFRSDRAAEHNEWVDTLNDMINNVNKVNKTEGAR
;
A
#
# COMPACT_ATOMS: atom_id res chain seq x y z
N MET A 1 -22.95 78.87 37.59
CA MET A 1 -21.86 77.87 37.59
C MET A 1 -22.32 76.44 37.90
N THR A 2 -23.57 76.06 37.56
CA THR A 2 -24.15 74.76 37.95
C THR A 2 -24.70 73.93 36.79
N SER A 3 -24.89 74.51 35.60
CA SER A 3 -25.47 73.78 34.45
C SER A 3 -24.44 73.07 33.56
N LEU A 4 -23.16 73.45 33.61
CA LEU A 4 -22.09 72.84 32.80
C LEU A 4 -21.58 71.50 33.35
N HIS A 5 -21.81 71.21 34.63
CA HIS A 5 -21.39 69.94 35.24
C HIS A 5 -22.36 68.78 34.96
N LEU A 6 -23.64 69.05 34.74
CA LEU A 6 -24.61 68.00 34.42
C LEU A 6 -24.40 67.42 33.03
N THR A 7 -23.96 68.23 32.06
CA THR A 7 -23.69 67.78 30.69
C THR A 7 -22.43 66.92 30.58
N TYR A 8 -21.46 67.10 31.48
CA TYR A 8 -20.22 66.32 31.48
C TYR A 8 -20.43 64.91 32.07
N LEU A 9 -21.30 64.76 33.07
CA LEU A 9 -21.60 63.46 33.69
C LEU A 9 -22.47 62.54 32.81
N ALA A 10 -23.21 63.09 31.85
CA ALA A 10 -24.01 62.31 30.91
C ALA A 10 -23.22 61.77 29.70
N ALA A 11 -21.99 62.23 29.50
CA ALA A 11 -21.22 61.98 28.26
C ALA A 11 -20.41 60.66 28.24
N GLU A 12 -20.35 59.90 29.33
CA GLU A 12 -19.54 58.66 29.40
C GLU A 12 -20.31 57.41 29.85
N GLN A 13 -21.59 57.29 29.49
CA GLN A 13 -22.21 55.97 29.44
C GLN A 13 -21.99 55.35 28.05
N LYS A 14 -20.72 55.05 27.72
CA LYS A 14 -20.43 54.08 26.66
C LYS A 14 -20.84 52.71 27.21
N SER A 15 -22.08 52.30 26.91
CA SER A 15 -22.52 50.92 27.13
C SER A 15 -21.43 49.98 26.64
N ALA A 16 -20.94 49.10 27.51
CA ALA A 16 -19.93 48.11 27.15
C ALA A 16 -20.38 47.42 25.86
N GLU A 17 -19.49 47.31 24.87
CA GLU A 17 -19.79 46.67 23.59
C GLU A 17 -20.46 45.34 23.87
N VAL A 18 -21.76 45.26 23.53
CA VAL A 18 -22.54 44.06 23.71
C VAL A 18 -21.83 43.01 22.86
N THR A 19 -21.32 41.98 23.53
CA THR A 19 -20.64 40.87 22.89
C THR A 19 -21.38 40.52 21.60
N ASN A 20 -20.69 40.57 20.46
CA ASN A 20 -21.29 40.31 19.15
C ASN A 20 -21.60 38.81 19.02
N TRP A 21 -22.70 38.41 19.66
CA TRP A 21 -23.15 37.02 19.75
C TRP A 21 -23.50 36.46 18.37
N SER A 22 -24.06 37.27 17.47
CA SER A 22 -24.34 36.86 16.09
C SER A 22 -23.05 36.55 15.31
N GLY A 23 -22.02 37.38 15.45
CA GLY A 23 -20.70 37.13 14.86
C GLY A 23 -20.04 35.87 15.43
N ARG A 24 -20.10 35.65 16.74
CA ARG A 24 -19.57 34.44 17.38
C ARG A 24 -20.31 33.17 16.94
N ILE A 25 -21.65 33.21 16.89
CA ILE A 25 -22.47 32.11 16.40
C ILE A 25 -22.15 31.83 14.92
N GLY A 26 -22.03 32.86 14.10
CA GLY A 26 -21.63 32.74 12.69
C GLY A 26 -20.28 32.05 12.53
N TRP A 27 -19.27 32.46 13.32
CA TRP A 27 -17.96 31.81 13.34
C TRP A 27 -18.01 30.35 13.79
N LEU A 28 -18.79 30.04 14.83
CA LEU A 28 -18.96 28.66 15.31
C LEU A 28 -19.62 27.77 14.27
N VAL A 29 -20.68 28.25 13.61
CA VAL A 29 -21.37 27.53 12.54
C VAL A 29 -20.43 27.34 11.35
N GLY A 30 -19.71 28.39 10.93
CA GLY A 30 -18.73 28.31 9.85
C GLY A 30 -17.61 27.31 10.16
N LEU A 31 -17.08 27.32 11.38
CA LEU A 31 -16.07 26.36 11.83
C LEU A 31 -16.61 24.93 11.84
N ALA A 32 -17.83 24.71 12.34
CA ALA A 32 -18.46 23.40 12.37
C ALA A 32 -18.67 22.84 10.95
N LEU A 33 -19.15 23.66 10.01
CA LEU A 33 -19.30 23.28 8.61
C LEU A 33 -17.95 22.97 7.94
N PHE A 34 -16.92 23.77 8.23
CA PHE A 34 -15.57 23.52 7.72
C PHE A 34 -15.01 22.19 8.23
N ILE A 35 -15.16 21.90 9.53
CA ILE A 35 -14.77 20.61 10.13
C ILE A 35 -15.53 19.47 9.47
N ALA A 36 -16.86 19.60 9.31
CA ALA A 36 -17.69 18.59 8.66
C ALA A 36 -17.24 18.33 7.21
N LEU A 37 -16.91 19.38 6.46
CA LEU A 37 -16.37 19.29 5.10
C LEU A 37 -15.04 18.54 5.07
N VAL A 38 -14.10 18.86 5.97
CA VAL A 38 -12.81 18.16 6.07
C VAL A 38 -13.02 16.66 6.34
N TYR A 39 -13.88 16.31 7.31
CA TYR A 39 -14.20 14.90 7.57
C TYR A 39 -14.88 14.22 6.38
N TRP A 40 -15.73 14.94 5.64
CA TRP A 40 -16.35 14.42 4.43
C TRP A 40 -15.31 14.16 3.33
N LEU A 41 -14.39 15.08 3.09
CA LEU A 41 -13.29 14.90 2.13
C LEU A 41 -12.35 13.76 2.53
N MET A 42 -12.03 13.62 3.83
CA MET A 42 -11.25 12.48 4.34
C MET A 42 -11.97 11.15 4.08
N ARG A 43 -13.29 11.10 4.32
CA ARG A 43 -14.12 9.93 4.05
C ARG A 43 -14.14 9.59 2.56
N GLU A 44 -14.29 10.58 1.69
CA GLU A 44 -14.32 10.35 0.24
C GLU A 44 -12.96 9.89 -0.29
N GLY A 45 -11.86 10.47 0.23
CA GLY A 45 -10.50 10.00 -0.04
C GLY A 45 -10.25 8.55 0.42
N TRP A 46 -10.88 8.10 1.51
CA TRP A 46 -10.82 6.69 1.92
C TRP A 46 -11.63 5.77 1.01
N LYS A 47 -12.81 6.20 0.54
CA LYS A 47 -13.60 5.41 -0.42
C LYS A 47 -12.89 5.27 -1.77
N TRP A 48 -12.29 6.35 -2.27
CA TRP A 48 -11.48 6.33 -3.50
C TRP A 48 -10.26 5.40 -3.39
N ARG A 49 -9.63 5.33 -2.21
CA ARG A 49 -8.57 4.34 -1.97
C ARG A 49 -9.10 2.90 -1.99
N GLY A 50 -10.29 2.66 -1.44
CA GLY A 50 -10.94 1.35 -1.50
C GLY A 50 -11.25 0.89 -2.94
N THR A 51 -11.71 1.80 -3.79
CA THR A 51 -11.99 1.48 -5.21
C THR A 51 -10.72 1.18 -6.01
N LEU A 52 -9.57 1.74 -5.62
CA LEU A 52 -8.28 1.42 -6.26
C LEU A 52 -7.78 0.02 -5.95
N GLN A 53 -8.27 -0.67 -4.91
CA GLN A 53 -7.84 -2.03 -4.57
C GLN A 53 -8.85 -3.13 -4.96
N GLY A 54 -10.13 -2.78 -5.18
CA GLY A 54 -11.22 -3.75 -5.32
C GLY A 54 -11.27 -4.54 -6.62
N ASP A 55 -10.60 -4.10 -7.68
CA ASP A 55 -10.71 -4.69 -9.03
C ASP A 55 -9.52 -5.60 -9.39
N LEU A 56 -8.97 -6.32 -8.41
CA LEU A 56 -7.93 -7.31 -8.71
C LEU A 56 -8.61 -8.60 -9.22
N PRO A 57 -8.21 -9.14 -10.38
CA PRO A 57 -8.75 -10.41 -10.87
C PRO A 57 -8.40 -11.56 -9.92
N GLU A 58 -9.04 -12.71 -10.10
CA GLU A 58 -8.70 -13.93 -9.34
C GLU A 58 -7.21 -14.27 -9.52
N LEU A 59 -6.60 -14.79 -8.45
CA LEU A 59 -5.17 -15.12 -8.47
C LEU A 59 -4.92 -16.30 -9.41
N PRO A 60 -3.85 -16.25 -10.23
CA PRO A 60 -3.44 -17.40 -11.02
C PRO A 60 -3.19 -18.61 -10.11
N THR A 61 -3.63 -19.78 -10.56
CA THR A 61 -3.30 -21.06 -9.93
C THR A 61 -2.04 -21.63 -10.57
N ALA A 62 -1.23 -22.36 -9.79
CA ALA A 62 -0.10 -23.08 -10.33
C ALA A 62 -0.59 -24.11 -11.38
N PRO A 63 0.15 -24.31 -12.48
CA PRO A 63 -0.15 -25.38 -13.42
C PRO A 63 0.01 -26.74 -12.74
N GLU A 64 -0.70 -27.77 -13.23
CA GLU A 64 -0.61 -29.14 -12.68
C GLU A 64 0.81 -29.72 -12.75
N GLU A 65 1.57 -29.32 -13.77
CA GLU A 65 2.97 -29.70 -13.98
C GLU A 65 3.84 -28.44 -14.09
N PRO A 66 4.27 -27.85 -12.95
CA PRO A 66 5.05 -26.61 -12.96
C PRO A 66 6.51 -26.81 -13.41
N GLY A 67 6.97 -28.07 -13.47
CA GLY A 67 8.33 -28.44 -13.83
C GLY A 67 9.25 -28.63 -12.64
N GLU A 68 10.56 -28.74 -12.90
CA GLU A 68 11.58 -28.93 -11.87
C GLU A 68 11.80 -27.65 -11.05
N ALA A 69 11.96 -27.82 -9.73
CA ALA A 69 12.23 -26.71 -8.83
C ALA A 69 13.67 -26.22 -9.00
N LYS A 70 13.84 -24.95 -9.37
CA LYS A 70 15.12 -24.25 -9.44
C LYS A 70 15.61 -23.84 -8.06
N LEU A 71 14.70 -23.28 -7.27
CA LEU A 71 14.96 -22.84 -5.90
C LEU A 71 13.75 -23.16 -5.02
N THR A 72 14.04 -23.49 -3.76
CA THR A 72 13.02 -23.67 -2.73
C THR A 72 13.46 -22.96 -1.45
N MET A 73 12.55 -22.25 -0.78
CA MET A 73 12.82 -21.69 0.55
C MET A 73 11.59 -21.77 1.45
N SER A 74 11.83 -21.80 2.77
CA SER A 74 10.79 -21.59 3.77
C SER A 74 11.02 -20.27 4.50
N GLY A 75 9.94 -19.63 4.92
CA GLY A 75 10.04 -18.39 5.66
C GLY A 75 8.71 -17.76 6.00
N ARG A 76 8.68 -16.42 5.95
CA ARG A 76 7.50 -15.62 6.26
C ARG A 76 7.14 -14.70 5.13
N TYR A 77 5.84 -14.64 4.88
CA TYR A 77 5.24 -13.65 4.00
C TYR A 77 4.73 -12.46 4.82
N HIS A 78 5.14 -11.26 4.40
CA HIS A 78 4.86 -10.01 5.10
C HIS A 78 3.61 -9.27 4.60
N GLY A 79 3.06 -9.70 3.46
CA GLY A 79 1.97 -9.07 2.73
C GLY A 79 2.44 -8.53 1.39
N SER A 80 1.48 -8.19 0.53
CA SER A 80 1.74 -7.47 -0.70
C SER A 80 1.26 -6.02 -0.63
N THR A 81 1.92 -5.17 -1.40
CA THR A 81 1.59 -3.75 -1.56
C THR A 81 1.52 -3.38 -3.03
N THR A 82 0.90 -2.24 -3.34
CA THR A 82 1.09 -1.61 -4.66
C THR A 82 2.58 -1.31 -4.86
N ALA A 83 3.10 -1.58 -6.06
CA ALA A 83 4.52 -1.45 -6.33
C ALA A 83 5.06 -0.04 -6.01
N GLY A 84 6.17 0.02 -5.28
CA GLY A 84 6.79 1.27 -4.84
C GLY A 84 6.03 2.04 -3.74
N GLN A 85 4.84 1.56 -3.35
CA GLN A 85 4.00 2.15 -2.29
C GLN A 85 3.95 1.21 -1.09
N TRP A 86 5.06 1.06 -0.37
CA TRP A 86 5.23 0.09 0.73
C TRP A 86 4.24 0.23 1.91
N LEU A 87 3.46 1.31 1.99
CA LEU A 87 2.38 1.49 2.98
C LEU A 87 1.00 1.05 2.46
N ASP A 88 0.83 0.95 1.14
CA ASP A 88 -0.44 0.63 0.48
C ASP A 88 -0.63 -0.89 0.42
N ARG A 89 -1.01 -1.48 1.56
CA ARG A 89 -1.27 -2.92 1.70
C ARG A 89 -2.47 -3.31 0.84
N ILE A 90 -2.30 -4.35 0.02
CA ILE A 90 -3.38 -4.94 -0.77
C ILE A 90 -4.17 -5.89 0.13
N VAL A 91 -5.47 -5.65 0.31
CA VAL A 91 -6.33 -6.49 1.17
C VAL A 91 -7.06 -7.58 0.38
N ALA A 92 -7.15 -7.45 -0.95
CA ALA A 92 -7.82 -8.41 -1.81
C ALA A 92 -7.11 -9.78 -1.82
N HIS A 93 -7.90 -10.85 -2.02
CA HIS A 93 -7.45 -12.23 -2.24
C HIS A 93 -6.46 -12.77 -1.19
N GLY A 94 -6.52 -12.25 0.04
CA GLY A 94 -5.62 -12.66 1.13
C GLY A 94 -4.16 -12.20 0.97
N LEU A 95 -3.84 -11.35 -0.01
CA LEU A 95 -2.50 -10.77 -0.17
C LEU A 95 -2.10 -9.84 0.98
N GLY A 96 -3.07 -9.39 1.78
CA GLY A 96 -2.80 -8.55 2.94
C GLY A 96 -2.39 -9.33 4.19
N THR A 97 -2.61 -10.65 4.23
CA THR A 97 -2.47 -11.44 5.45
C THR A 97 -1.05 -11.94 5.61
N ARG A 98 -0.43 -11.65 6.76
CA ARG A 98 0.88 -12.19 7.13
C ARG A 98 0.76 -13.67 7.45
N SER A 99 1.69 -14.48 6.98
CA SER A 99 1.68 -15.93 7.18
C SER A 99 3.09 -16.52 7.14
N ARG A 100 3.19 -17.83 7.45
CA ARG A 100 4.31 -18.62 6.94
C ARG A 100 4.19 -18.72 5.42
N ALA A 101 5.32 -18.89 4.75
CA ALA A 101 5.35 -19.12 3.32
C ALA A 101 6.44 -20.13 2.97
N GLU A 102 6.15 -20.96 1.99
CA GLU A 102 7.05 -21.88 1.32
C GLU A 102 7.04 -21.47 -0.15
N LEU A 103 8.23 -21.18 -0.68
CA LEU A 103 8.41 -20.71 -2.05
C LEU A 103 9.05 -21.80 -2.87
N THR A 104 8.49 -22.05 -4.06
CA THR A 104 9.09 -22.92 -5.07
C THR A 104 9.16 -22.14 -6.38
N LEU A 105 10.38 -21.92 -6.87
CA LEU A 105 10.61 -21.30 -8.17
C LEU A 105 10.80 -22.38 -9.24
N THR A 106 10.00 -22.33 -10.30
CA THR A 106 10.07 -23.24 -11.45
C THR A 106 10.17 -22.43 -12.75
N ASP A 107 10.32 -23.11 -13.89
CA ASP A 107 10.22 -22.45 -15.20
C ASP A 107 8.84 -21.84 -15.47
N ALA A 108 7.78 -22.40 -14.89
CA ALA A 108 6.43 -21.86 -15.03
C ALA A 108 6.23 -20.55 -14.24
N GLY A 109 6.95 -20.37 -13.13
CA GLY A 109 6.81 -19.22 -12.26
C GLY A 109 7.11 -19.52 -10.79
N LEU A 110 6.67 -18.61 -9.93
CA LEU A 110 6.87 -18.67 -8.48
C LEU A 110 5.58 -19.14 -7.81
N GLU A 111 5.65 -20.33 -7.20
CA GLU A 111 4.61 -20.85 -6.34
C GLU A 111 4.82 -20.38 -4.90
N VAL A 112 3.73 -19.93 -4.27
CA VAL A 112 3.72 -19.44 -2.89
C VAL A 112 2.67 -20.21 -2.10
N VAL A 113 3.12 -21.22 -1.37
CA VAL A 113 2.30 -21.98 -0.43
C VAL A 113 2.32 -21.28 0.92
N ARG A 114 1.16 -20.97 1.48
CA ARG A 114 0.99 -20.23 2.73
C ARG A 114 0.13 -21.04 3.70
N PRO A 115 0.73 -21.96 4.49
CA PRO A 115 -0.02 -22.75 5.45
C PRO A 115 -0.88 -21.90 6.38
N GLY A 116 -2.20 -22.11 6.35
CA GLY A 116 -3.18 -21.34 7.13
C GLY A 116 -3.63 -20.01 6.52
N ALA A 117 -3.24 -19.73 5.27
CA ALA A 117 -3.73 -18.63 4.45
C ALA A 117 -3.95 -19.10 3.00
N THR A 118 -4.42 -18.23 2.11
CA THR A 118 -4.69 -18.58 0.70
C THR A 118 -3.40 -18.75 -0.09
N ASP A 119 -3.18 -19.85 -0.80
CA ASP A 119 -2.01 -19.99 -1.67
C ASP A 119 -2.13 -19.13 -2.93
N PHE A 120 -1.02 -18.85 -3.61
CA PHE A 120 -1.05 -18.16 -4.89
C PHE A 120 0.16 -18.47 -5.76
N PHE A 121 0.01 -18.24 -7.06
CA PHE A 121 1.05 -18.44 -8.04
C PHE A 121 1.32 -17.15 -8.83
N ILE A 122 2.60 -16.85 -9.05
CA ILE A 122 3.04 -15.75 -9.89
C ILE A 122 3.64 -16.35 -11.17
N PRO A 123 2.95 -16.25 -12.32
CA PRO A 123 3.48 -16.75 -13.58
C PRO A 123 4.81 -16.10 -13.96
N ALA A 124 5.69 -16.85 -14.61
CA ALA A 124 6.97 -16.35 -15.15
C ALA A 124 6.82 -15.04 -15.94
N LYS A 125 5.80 -15.00 -16.82
CA LYS A 125 5.48 -13.84 -17.66
C LYS A 125 4.97 -12.62 -16.89
N ALA A 126 4.53 -12.80 -15.65
CA ALA A 126 4.02 -11.74 -14.79
C ALA A 126 5.12 -11.15 -13.89
N LEU A 127 6.24 -11.85 -13.70
CA LEU A 127 7.39 -11.34 -12.94
C LEU A 127 7.99 -10.10 -13.63
N ARG A 128 8.34 -9.09 -12.85
CA ARG A 128 8.89 -7.81 -13.35
C ARG A 128 10.25 -7.50 -12.74
N GLU A 129 10.42 -7.74 -11.45
CA GLU A 129 11.68 -7.48 -10.75
C GLU A 129 11.76 -8.29 -9.45
N ALA A 130 12.97 -8.65 -9.02
CA ALA A 130 13.24 -9.09 -7.65
C ALA A 130 14.36 -8.22 -7.04
N LEU A 131 14.19 -7.81 -5.78
CA LEU A 131 15.15 -6.95 -5.09
C LEU A 131 15.19 -7.21 -3.58
N LEU A 132 16.27 -6.78 -2.94
CA LEU A 132 16.38 -6.77 -1.48
C LEU A 132 15.74 -5.51 -0.91
N GLY A 133 14.57 -5.66 -0.31
CA GLY A 133 13.80 -4.56 0.25
C GLY A 133 14.25 -4.18 1.66
N LYS A 134 13.99 -2.91 2.03
CA LYS A 134 14.15 -2.41 3.42
C LYS A 134 12.82 -2.34 4.17
N GLY A 135 11.70 -2.39 3.47
CA GLY A 135 10.40 -2.44 4.11
C GLY A 135 9.25 -2.76 3.16
N ILE A 136 8.21 -3.34 3.73
CA ILE A 136 6.97 -3.67 3.01
C ILE A 136 5.79 -3.72 3.96
N ALA A 137 4.63 -3.32 3.46
CA ALA A 137 3.34 -3.35 4.15
C ALA A 137 3.39 -2.72 5.55
N GLY A 138 4.06 -1.58 5.69
CA GLY A 138 4.21 -0.87 6.97
C GLY A 138 5.25 -1.44 7.94
N LYS A 139 6.09 -2.40 7.51
CA LYS A 139 7.19 -2.92 8.33
C LYS A 139 8.54 -2.60 7.69
N VAL A 140 9.45 -2.02 8.47
CA VAL A 140 10.85 -1.84 8.11
C VAL A 140 11.67 -2.98 8.71
N LEU A 141 12.60 -3.54 7.93
CA LEU A 141 13.52 -4.58 8.33
C LEU A 141 14.97 -4.11 8.13
N SER A 142 15.92 -4.87 8.68
CA SER A 142 17.34 -4.69 8.37
C SER A 142 17.59 -4.86 6.87
N GLU A 143 18.53 -4.09 6.32
CA GLU A 143 18.96 -4.18 4.93
C GLU A 143 19.35 -5.61 4.55
N GLY A 144 18.92 -6.08 3.37
CA GLY A 144 19.10 -7.47 2.93
C GLY A 144 18.17 -8.49 3.62
N GLY A 145 17.33 -8.06 4.55
CA GLY A 145 16.48 -8.94 5.35
C GLY A 145 15.12 -9.30 4.73
N LEU A 146 14.83 -8.82 3.51
CA LEU A 146 13.55 -8.99 2.84
C LEU A 146 13.78 -9.18 1.33
N LEU A 147 13.29 -10.29 0.79
CA LEU A 147 13.10 -10.48 -0.64
C LEU A 147 11.79 -9.81 -1.05
N VAL A 148 11.84 -8.87 -1.99
CA VAL A 148 10.66 -8.26 -2.61
C VAL A 148 10.60 -8.73 -4.05
N VAL A 149 9.45 -9.30 -4.43
CA VAL A 149 9.17 -9.74 -5.80
C VAL A 149 8.08 -8.84 -6.36
N THR A 150 8.41 -8.09 -7.40
CA THR A 150 7.50 -7.23 -8.14
C THR A 150 6.90 -8.00 -9.31
N TRP A 151 5.58 -8.01 -9.42
CA TRP A 151 4.86 -8.75 -10.45
C TRP A 151 3.59 -8.03 -10.88
N GLU A 152 3.15 -8.33 -12.09
CA GLU A 152 1.92 -7.78 -12.68
C GLU A 152 0.73 -8.70 -12.41
N HIS A 153 -0.36 -8.12 -11.93
CA HIS A 153 -1.62 -8.82 -11.71
C HIS A 153 -2.80 -7.98 -12.18
N GLY A 154 -3.46 -8.43 -13.25
CA GLY A 154 -4.35 -7.57 -14.03
C GLY A 154 -3.58 -6.35 -14.54
N ASP A 155 -4.12 -5.16 -14.31
CA ASP A 155 -3.50 -3.89 -14.74
C ASP A 155 -2.62 -3.25 -13.65
N LYS A 156 -2.20 -4.00 -12.63
CA LYS A 156 -1.47 -3.46 -11.47
C LYS A 156 -0.13 -4.14 -11.26
N LEU A 157 0.84 -3.34 -10.80
CA LEU A 157 2.11 -3.84 -10.28
C LEU A 157 2.01 -4.01 -8.77
N ILE A 158 2.41 -5.19 -8.31
CA ILE A 158 2.32 -5.63 -6.92
C ILE A 158 3.72 -6.02 -6.43
N ASP A 159 4.08 -5.51 -5.25
CA ASP A 159 5.26 -5.96 -4.52
C ASP A 159 4.84 -7.02 -3.49
N SER A 160 5.43 -8.21 -3.54
CA SER A 160 5.23 -9.28 -2.56
C SER A 160 6.49 -9.49 -1.73
N GLY A 161 6.37 -9.40 -0.41
CA GLY A 161 7.52 -9.41 0.50
C GLY A 161 7.67 -10.71 1.28
N PHE A 162 8.86 -11.30 1.17
CA PHE A 162 9.22 -12.57 1.79
C PHE A 162 10.48 -12.44 2.63
N ARG A 163 10.57 -13.22 3.70
CA ARG A 163 11.77 -13.35 4.49
C ARG A 163 12.06 -14.83 4.72
N SER A 164 13.12 -15.33 4.12
CA SER A 164 13.65 -16.67 4.38
C SER A 164 14.00 -16.84 5.85
N ASP A 165 13.81 -18.06 6.35
CA ASP A 165 14.33 -18.48 7.64
C ASP A 165 15.88 -18.44 7.67
N ARG A 166 16.54 -18.56 6.52
CA ARG A 166 17.99 -18.43 6.35
C ARG A 166 18.31 -17.17 5.52
N ALA A 167 18.76 -16.12 6.19
CA ALA A 167 18.97 -14.82 5.55
C ALA A 167 19.95 -14.82 4.35
N ALA A 168 20.88 -15.78 4.28
CA ALA A 168 21.83 -15.91 3.18
C ALA A 168 21.19 -16.26 1.83
N GLU A 169 19.96 -16.77 1.82
CA GLU A 169 19.28 -17.24 0.61
C GLU A 169 18.74 -16.09 -0.26
N HIS A 170 18.52 -14.88 0.27
CA HIS A 170 17.84 -13.83 -0.49
C HIS A 170 18.60 -13.34 -1.74
N ASN A 171 19.94 -13.30 -1.70
CA ASN A 171 20.74 -12.86 -2.84
C ASN A 171 20.57 -13.82 -4.04
N GLU A 172 20.72 -15.11 -3.79
CA GLU A 172 20.55 -16.16 -4.79
C GLU A 172 19.16 -16.13 -5.43
N TRP A 173 18.13 -15.86 -4.61
CA TRP A 173 16.76 -15.70 -5.08
C TRP A 173 16.58 -14.46 -5.97
N VAL A 174 17.14 -13.32 -5.59
CA VAL A 174 17.12 -12.10 -6.40
C VAL A 174 17.79 -12.35 -7.75
N ASP A 175 18.99 -12.94 -7.74
CA ASP A 175 19.76 -13.20 -8.96
C ASP A 175 19.01 -14.16 -9.89
N THR A 176 18.52 -15.29 -9.36
CA THR A 176 17.82 -16.31 -10.15
C THR A 176 16.50 -15.81 -10.72
N LEU A 177 15.71 -15.05 -9.94
CA LEU A 177 14.47 -14.45 -10.43
C LEU A 177 14.73 -13.42 -11.54
N ASN A 178 15.74 -12.56 -11.37
CA ASN A 178 16.09 -11.57 -12.38
C ASN A 178 16.64 -12.19 -13.66
N ASP A 179 17.45 -13.25 -13.56
CA ASP A 179 17.91 -14.02 -14.71
C ASP A 179 16.73 -14.65 -15.47
N MET A 180 15.76 -15.21 -14.74
CA MET A 180 14.54 -15.77 -15.33
C MET A 180 13.72 -14.69 -16.05
N ILE A 181 13.49 -13.54 -15.42
CA ILE A 181 12.79 -12.38 -16.01
C ILE A 181 13.49 -11.95 -17.30
N ASN A 182 14.82 -11.82 -17.26
CA ASN A 182 15.63 -11.42 -18.42
C ASN A 182 15.52 -12.43 -19.57
N ASN A 183 15.49 -13.73 -19.26
CA ASN A 183 15.34 -14.78 -20.27
C ASN A 183 13.94 -14.75 -20.91
N VAL A 184 12.88 -14.64 -20.12
CA VAL A 184 11.50 -14.52 -20.62
C VAL A 184 11.36 -13.30 -21.55
N ASN A 185 11.93 -12.15 -21.15
CA ASN A 185 11.91 -10.93 -21.97
C ASN A 185 12.65 -11.10 -23.30
N LYS A 186 13.79 -11.81 -23.32
CA LYS A 186 14.54 -12.11 -24.56
C LYS A 186 13.75 -13.01 -25.50
N VAL A 187 13.07 -14.03 -24.99
CA VAL A 187 12.25 -14.96 -25.79
C VAL A 187 11.10 -14.19 -26.44
N ASN A 188 10.35 -13.41 -25.67
CA ASN A 188 9.22 -12.62 -26.18
C ASN A 188 9.64 -11.62 -27.28
N LYS A 189 10.82 -11.00 -27.14
CA LYS A 189 11.36 -10.07 -28.15
C LYS A 189 11.71 -10.79 -29.46
N THR A 190 12.13 -12.04 -29.39
CA THR A 190 12.53 -12.84 -30.56
C THR A 190 11.31 -13.38 -31.32
N GLU A 191 10.24 -13.72 -30.61
CA GLU A 191 8.98 -14.20 -31.21
C GLU A 191 8.17 -13.06 -31.83
N GLY A 192 8.12 -11.89 -31.20
CA GLY A 192 7.42 -10.71 -31.74
C GLY A 192 8.13 -10.01 -32.92
N ALA A 193 9.34 -10.46 -33.28
CA ALA A 193 10.09 -9.95 -34.43
C ALA A 193 9.91 -10.80 -35.72
N ARG A 194 9.10 -11.86 -35.65
CA ARG A 194 8.72 -12.71 -36.79
C ARG A 194 7.30 -12.41 -37.23
#